data_AF-A0AAE1IWZ1-F1
#
_entry.id   AF-A0AAE1IWZ1-F1
#
_cell.length_a   1.000
_cell.length_b   1.000
_cell.length_c   1.000
_cell.angle_alpha   90.00
_cell.angle_beta   90.00
_cell.angle_gamma   90.00
#
_symmetry.space_group_name_H-M   'P 1'
#
loop_
_entity.id
_entity.type
_entity.pdbx_description
1 polymer ?
#
loop_
_entity_poly.entity_id
_entity_poly.type
_entity_poly.pdbx_seq_one_letter_code
_entity_poly.pdbx_strand_id
1 'polypeptide(L)'
;MRRFNPKWYEEFGSWLEYSVGGSGSTREAFVGVGFKNWHKKDRIKVHIGDHKSTHNRCYQACQDLTKQKQHIDIVFSNISDQQRIDYRIRLKTSLDCVRFLLRNGQSFWGHDKFTSSNQQGLFLELLKFYSKPNKEMSDVVLENAPDNHTLTSPKIQKDLSQACADLTVKAIISDLGDDYFSLLVDEARDVAIKE
;
A
#
# COMPACT_ATOMS: atom_id res chain seq x y z
N MET A 1 -14.83 -32.00 -35.49
CA MET A 1 -13.96 -30.82 -35.47
C MET A 1 -13.78 -30.39 -34.03
N ARG A 2 -12.57 -30.43 -33.47
CA ARG A 2 -12.30 -29.75 -32.21
C ARG A 2 -12.21 -28.26 -32.62
N ARG A 3 -13.30 -27.49 -32.51
CA ARG A 3 -13.24 -26.00 -32.37
C ARG A 3 -14.33 -25.48 -31.41
N PHE A 4 -14.07 -24.38 -30.70
CA PHE A 4 -15.09 -23.72 -29.88
C PHE A 4 -16.20 -23.21 -30.81
N ASN A 5 -17.45 -23.26 -30.37
CA ASN A 5 -18.57 -22.78 -31.17
C ASN A 5 -18.89 -21.33 -30.77
N PRO A 6 -18.67 -20.33 -31.65
CA PRO A 6 -18.91 -18.93 -31.32
C PRO A 6 -20.36 -18.63 -30.87
N LYS A 7 -21.34 -19.41 -31.33
CA LYS A 7 -22.75 -19.28 -30.89
C LYS A 7 -22.92 -19.47 -29.39
N TRP A 8 -21.96 -20.11 -28.72
CA TRP A 8 -22.00 -20.28 -27.27
C TRP A 8 -21.74 -18.99 -26.50
N TYR A 9 -21.21 -17.93 -27.12
CA TYR A 9 -21.19 -16.61 -26.50
C TYR A 9 -22.60 -16.02 -26.31
N GLU A 10 -23.56 -16.36 -27.17
CA GLU A 10 -24.96 -15.91 -27.03
C GLU A 10 -25.61 -16.53 -25.78
N GLU A 11 -25.23 -17.76 -25.44
CA GLU A 11 -25.78 -18.50 -24.30
C GLU A 11 -24.95 -18.33 -23.01
N PHE A 12 -23.64 -18.19 -23.15
CA PHE A 12 -22.68 -18.01 -22.07
C PHE A 12 -21.97 -16.67 -22.24
N GLY A 13 -22.74 -15.57 -22.16
CA GLY A 13 -22.21 -14.22 -22.37
C GLY A 13 -21.09 -13.80 -21.41
N SER A 14 -20.96 -14.47 -20.26
CA SER A 14 -19.85 -14.26 -19.33
C SER A 14 -18.59 -15.07 -19.66
N TRP A 15 -18.61 -15.90 -20.71
CA TRP A 15 -17.49 -16.76 -21.05
C TRP A 15 -16.20 -15.96 -21.29
N LEU A 16 -15.17 -16.34 -20.58
CA LEU A 16 -13.86 -15.72 -20.54
C LEU A 16 -12.86 -16.82 -20.24
N GLU A 17 -11.78 -16.87 -21.03
CA GLU A 17 -10.63 -17.70 -20.69
C GLU A 17 -9.72 -16.92 -19.75
N TYR A 18 -9.38 -17.53 -18.61
CA TYR A 18 -8.54 -16.90 -17.58
C TYR A 18 -7.60 -17.95 -16.97
N SER A 19 -6.48 -17.49 -16.44
CA SER A 19 -5.53 -18.35 -15.74
C SER A 19 -5.91 -18.47 -14.27
N VAL A 20 -6.02 -19.69 -13.75
CA VAL A 20 -6.09 -19.92 -12.30
C VAL A 20 -4.65 -19.89 -11.76
N GLY A 21 -4.09 -18.70 -11.62
CA GLY A 21 -2.88 -18.53 -10.84
C GLY A 21 -3.21 -18.84 -9.38
N GLY A 22 -2.56 -19.84 -8.79
CA GLY A 22 -2.60 -20.03 -7.35
C GLY A 22 -2.26 -18.70 -6.67
N SER A 23 -3.00 -18.33 -5.64
CA SER A 23 -2.72 -17.12 -4.86
C SER A 23 -1.37 -17.28 -4.17
N GLY A 24 -0.29 -16.83 -4.81
CA GLY A 24 1.05 -16.80 -4.25
C GLY A 24 2.14 -17.19 -5.23
N SER A 25 3.12 -16.29 -5.38
CA SER A 25 4.41 -16.46 -6.08
C SER A 25 4.42 -16.19 -7.59
N THR A 26 4.90 -14.98 -7.91
CA THR A 26 5.83 -14.62 -8.98
C THR A 26 6.31 -15.78 -9.89
N ARG A 27 5.76 -15.88 -11.11
CA ARG A 27 6.46 -15.96 -12.41
C ARG A 27 5.52 -16.49 -13.51
N GLU A 28 5.70 -15.94 -14.70
CA GLU A 28 5.04 -16.25 -15.98
C GLU A 28 3.73 -15.49 -16.25
N ALA A 29 3.86 -14.41 -17.05
CA ALA A 29 2.76 -13.60 -17.56
C ALA A 29 1.88 -14.31 -18.62
N PHE A 30 2.15 -15.60 -18.91
CA PHE A 30 1.42 -16.39 -19.90
C PHE A 30 1.26 -17.86 -19.46
N VAL A 31 0.28 -18.52 -20.08
CA VAL A 31 -0.47 -19.72 -19.66
C VAL A 31 0.38 -20.99 -19.42
N GLY A 32 0.25 -21.60 -18.24
CA GLY A 32 0.75 -22.97 -17.97
C GLY A 32 -0.27 -24.08 -18.29
N VAL A 33 -1.56 -23.90 -17.95
CA VAL A 33 -2.64 -24.86 -18.28
C VAL A 33 -3.96 -24.11 -18.52
N GLY A 34 -4.39 -23.98 -19.78
CA GLY A 34 -5.68 -23.40 -20.15
C GLY A 34 -6.87 -24.36 -19.98
N PHE A 35 -8.10 -23.87 -20.21
CA PHE A 35 -9.30 -24.70 -20.10
C PHE A 35 -9.34 -25.78 -21.18
N LYS A 36 -9.31 -27.05 -20.76
CA LYS A 36 -9.42 -28.21 -21.65
C LYS A 36 -10.89 -28.59 -21.86
N ASN A 37 -11.22 -29.10 -23.05
CA ASN A 37 -12.57 -29.52 -23.46
C ASN A 37 -13.54 -28.39 -23.84
N TRP A 38 -13.06 -27.28 -24.39
CA TRP A 38 -13.91 -26.24 -24.98
C TRP A 38 -14.79 -26.71 -26.13
N HIS A 39 -14.70 -27.97 -26.59
CA HIS A 39 -15.62 -28.56 -27.57
C HIS A 39 -16.86 -29.20 -26.92
N LYS A 40 -16.96 -29.21 -25.58
CA LYS A 40 -18.07 -29.80 -24.83
C LYS A 40 -18.84 -28.71 -24.08
N LYS A 41 -20.08 -28.46 -24.52
CA LYS A 41 -20.96 -27.44 -23.97
C LYS A 41 -21.22 -27.61 -22.47
N ASP A 42 -21.46 -28.83 -22.00
CA ASP A 42 -21.73 -29.08 -20.57
C ASP A 42 -20.54 -28.75 -19.66
N ARG A 43 -19.31 -28.86 -20.20
CA ARG A 43 -18.10 -28.50 -19.45
C ARG A 43 -17.95 -26.99 -19.28
N ILE A 44 -18.48 -26.20 -20.21
CA ILE A 44 -18.51 -24.72 -20.10
C ILE A 44 -19.45 -24.31 -18.95
N LYS A 45 -20.64 -24.92 -18.86
CA LYS A 45 -21.58 -24.63 -17.77
C LYS A 45 -20.98 -24.94 -16.39
N VAL A 46 -20.28 -26.06 -16.26
CA VAL A 46 -19.57 -26.43 -15.02
C VAL A 46 -18.42 -25.47 -14.72
N HIS A 47 -17.69 -25.01 -15.74
CA HIS A 47 -16.58 -24.07 -15.58
C HIS A 47 -17.04 -22.69 -15.10
N ILE A 48 -18.16 -22.19 -15.65
CA ILE A 48 -18.78 -20.93 -15.21
C ILE A 48 -19.23 -21.03 -13.77
N GLY A 49 -19.80 -22.17 -13.36
CA GLY A 49 -20.17 -22.44 -11.98
C GLY A 49 -21.21 -21.45 -11.44
N ASP A 50 -21.20 -21.28 -10.13
CA ASP A 50 -22.09 -20.33 -9.43
C ASP A 50 -21.49 -18.91 -9.35
N HIS A 51 -22.22 -17.97 -8.74
CA HIS A 51 -21.80 -16.57 -8.58
C HIS A 51 -20.48 -16.36 -7.81
N LYS A 52 -19.98 -17.35 -7.06
CA LYS A 52 -18.72 -17.28 -6.31
C LYS A 52 -17.58 -18.02 -7.01
N SER A 53 -17.84 -18.62 -8.17
CA SER A 53 -16.84 -19.33 -8.96
C SER A 53 -15.65 -18.43 -9.30
N THR A 54 -14.49 -19.05 -9.50
CA THR A 54 -13.30 -18.34 -9.98
C THR A 54 -13.58 -17.63 -11.31
N HIS A 55 -14.39 -18.24 -12.18
CA HIS A 55 -14.78 -17.67 -13.46
C HIS A 55 -15.53 -16.35 -13.29
N ASN A 56 -16.58 -16.32 -12.47
CA ASN A 56 -17.35 -15.09 -12.26
C ASN A 56 -16.55 -14.00 -11.56
N ARG A 57 -15.60 -14.36 -10.68
CA ARG A 57 -14.64 -13.40 -10.10
C ARG A 57 -13.70 -12.81 -11.15
N CYS A 58 -13.17 -13.62 -12.06
CA CYS A 58 -12.32 -13.15 -13.15
C CYS A 58 -13.10 -12.32 -14.18
N TYR A 59 -14.33 -12.72 -14.49
CA TYR A 59 -15.22 -11.95 -15.36
C TYR A 59 -15.54 -10.59 -14.74
N GLN A 60 -15.88 -10.52 -13.44
CA GLN A 60 -16.09 -9.26 -12.73
C GLN A 60 -14.84 -8.37 -12.77
N ALA A 61 -13.67 -8.93 -12.48
CA ALA A 61 -12.41 -8.18 -12.55
C ALA A 61 -12.12 -7.65 -13.96
N CYS A 62 -12.44 -8.43 -15.01
CA CYS A 62 -12.35 -7.98 -16.39
C CYS A 62 -13.32 -6.83 -16.68
N GLN A 63 -14.56 -6.93 -16.21
CA GLN A 63 -15.55 -5.85 -16.35
C GLN A 63 -15.09 -4.59 -15.62
N ASP A 64 -14.56 -4.70 -14.40
CA ASP A 64 -14.05 -3.56 -13.65
C ASP A 64 -12.84 -2.92 -14.36
N LEU A 65 -11.95 -3.73 -14.96
CA LEU A 65 -10.86 -3.21 -15.80
C LEU A 65 -11.37 -2.43 -17.01
N THR A 66 -12.51 -2.79 -17.59
CA THR A 66 -13.08 -2.01 -18.71
C THR A 66 -13.75 -0.71 -18.28
N LYS A 67 -14.01 -0.51 -16.98
CA LYS A 67 -14.61 0.74 -16.46
C LYS A 67 -13.55 1.84 -16.38
N GLN A 68 -13.37 2.57 -17.48
CA GLN A 68 -12.40 3.67 -17.60
C GLN A 68 -12.47 4.69 -16.45
N LYS A 69 -13.66 5.00 -15.93
CA LYS A 69 -13.84 5.94 -14.81
C LYS A 69 -13.13 5.52 -13.51
N GLN A 70 -12.79 4.23 -13.37
CA GLN A 70 -12.11 3.66 -12.21
C GLN A 70 -10.60 3.48 -12.46
N HIS A 71 -10.11 3.82 -13.65
CA HIS A 71 -8.69 3.71 -13.95
C HIS A 71 -7.90 4.67 -13.07
N ILE A 72 -6.69 4.25 -12.68
CA ILE A 72 -5.87 4.97 -11.71
C ILE A 72 -5.57 6.39 -12.20
N ASP A 73 -5.13 6.54 -13.46
CA ASP A 73 -4.88 7.83 -14.09
C ASP A 73 -6.09 8.78 -14.05
N ILE A 74 -7.30 8.27 -14.34
CA ILE A 74 -8.54 9.04 -14.27
C ILE A 74 -8.89 9.43 -12.83
N VAL A 75 -8.70 8.52 -11.87
CA VAL A 75 -8.89 8.83 -10.45
C VAL A 75 -7.90 9.93 -10.02
N PHE A 76 -6.63 9.82 -10.41
CA PHE A 76 -5.59 10.81 -10.10
C PHE A 76 -5.80 12.17 -10.77
N SER A 77 -6.37 12.21 -11.98
CA SER A 77 -6.74 13.46 -12.65
C SER A 77 -7.93 14.14 -11.98
N ASN A 78 -8.80 13.38 -11.34
CA ASN A 78 -9.99 13.89 -10.64
C ASN A 78 -9.73 14.30 -9.19
N ILE A 79 -8.53 14.05 -8.64
CA ILE A 79 -8.16 14.53 -7.30
C ILE A 79 -8.11 16.05 -7.32
N SER A 80 -8.89 16.68 -6.44
CA SER A 80 -8.94 18.14 -6.35
C SER A 80 -7.64 18.73 -5.79
N ASP A 81 -7.36 19.98 -6.14
CA ASP A 81 -6.20 20.68 -5.59
C ASP A 81 -6.26 20.77 -4.06
N GLN A 82 -7.45 20.92 -3.49
CA GLN A 82 -7.65 20.91 -2.04
C GLN A 82 -7.22 19.55 -1.43
N GLN A 83 -7.61 18.42 -2.01
CA GLN A 83 -7.21 17.11 -1.51
C GLN A 83 -5.69 16.92 -1.55
N ARG A 84 -5.01 17.47 -2.57
CA ARG A 84 -3.54 17.48 -2.69
C ARG A 84 -2.90 18.35 -1.61
N ILE A 85 -3.45 19.53 -1.36
CA ILE A 85 -3.01 20.44 -0.30
C ILE A 85 -3.16 19.76 1.07
N ASP A 86 -4.33 19.21 1.37
CA ASP A 86 -4.61 18.54 2.64
C ASP A 86 -3.67 17.35 2.86
N TYR A 87 -3.40 16.56 1.82
CA TYR A 87 -2.44 15.47 1.91
C TYR A 87 -1.02 15.96 2.19
N ARG A 88 -0.59 17.05 1.55
CA ARG A 88 0.73 17.65 1.81
C ARG A 88 0.84 18.19 3.23
N ILE A 89 -0.21 18.82 3.76
CA ILE A 89 -0.26 19.27 5.15
C ILE A 89 -0.11 18.06 6.08
N ARG A 90 -0.93 17.01 5.91
CA ARG A 90 -0.80 15.76 6.69
C ARG A 90 0.61 15.17 6.66
N LEU A 91 1.18 15.05 5.46
CA LEU A 91 2.50 14.46 5.27
C LEU A 91 3.59 15.30 5.94
N LYS A 92 3.54 16.62 5.77
CA LYS A 92 4.49 17.55 6.39
C LYS A 92 4.41 17.50 7.91
N THR A 93 3.21 17.59 8.48
CA THR A 93 2.99 17.51 9.93
C THR A 93 3.50 16.20 10.50
N SER A 94 3.27 15.08 9.80
CA SER A 94 3.78 13.76 10.19
C SER A 94 5.30 13.71 10.14
N LEU A 95 5.91 14.22 9.07
CA LEU A 95 7.38 14.28 8.92
C LEU A 95 8.04 15.14 9.99
N ASP A 96 7.44 16.27 10.37
CA ASP A 96 7.96 17.13 11.43
C ASP A 96 7.96 16.40 12.78
N CYS A 97 6.93 15.61 13.06
CA CYS A 97 6.87 14.75 14.25
C CYS A 97 7.94 13.64 14.19
N VAL A 98 8.06 12.94 13.07
CA VAL A 98 9.11 11.90 12.86
C VAL A 98 10.51 12.49 13.07
N ARG A 99 10.78 13.64 12.46
CA ARG A 99 12.07 14.34 12.57
C ARG A 99 12.37 14.74 14.01
N PHE A 100 11.37 15.22 14.75
CA PHE A 100 11.53 15.54 16.17
C PHE A 100 11.91 14.31 16.99
N LEU A 101 11.22 13.18 16.79
CA LEU A 101 11.52 11.95 17.52
C LEU A 101 12.93 11.42 17.22
N LEU A 102 13.29 11.35 15.93
CA LEU A 102 14.62 10.90 15.50
C LEU A 102 15.74 11.76 16.09
N ARG A 103 15.58 13.08 16.07
CA ARG A 103 16.56 14.02 16.64
C ARG A 103 16.79 13.85 18.13
N ASN A 104 15.76 13.41 18.87
CA ASN A 104 15.82 13.24 20.31
C ASN A 104 16.06 11.77 20.73
N GLY A 105 16.34 10.88 19.78
CA GLY A 105 16.52 9.44 20.04
C GLY A 105 15.29 8.79 20.67
N GLN A 106 14.09 9.34 20.44
CA GLN A 106 12.87 8.88 21.06
C GLN A 106 12.22 7.76 20.24
N SER A 107 11.63 6.79 20.92
CA SER A 107 10.86 5.74 20.25
C SER A 107 9.53 6.29 19.72
N PHE A 108 9.06 5.75 18.59
CA PHE A 108 7.79 6.12 17.97
C PHE A 108 6.59 5.49 18.68
N TRP A 109 6.84 4.39 19.40
CA TRP A 109 5.85 3.37 19.75
C TRP A 109 5.13 3.62 21.06
N GLY A 110 3.87 3.20 21.07
CA GLY A 110 3.11 2.74 22.23
C GLY A 110 2.69 1.31 21.94
N HIS A 111 2.58 0.46 22.97
CA HIS A 111 2.44 -0.98 22.79
C HIS A 111 1.06 -1.41 22.25
N ASP A 112 0.11 -0.47 22.12
CA ASP A 112 -1.29 -0.83 21.94
C ASP A 112 -1.96 -0.10 20.75
N LYS A 113 -2.73 -0.86 19.96
CA LYS A 113 -3.40 -0.40 18.73
C LYS A 113 -4.87 -0.03 18.95
N PHE A 114 -5.38 -0.15 20.18
CA PHE A 114 -6.77 0.19 20.50
C PHE A 114 -6.91 1.69 20.78
N THR A 115 -7.94 2.30 20.19
CA THR A 115 -8.25 3.74 20.30
C THR A 115 -8.54 4.22 21.72
N SER A 116 -8.75 3.31 22.68
CA SER A 116 -9.11 3.58 24.07
C SER A 116 -7.96 3.46 25.08
N SER A 117 -6.73 3.14 24.68
CA SER A 117 -5.63 2.97 25.63
C SER A 117 -4.88 4.29 25.89
N ASN A 118 -4.40 4.46 27.12
CA ASN A 118 -3.52 5.56 27.54
C ASN A 118 -2.09 5.44 26.97
N GLN A 119 -1.87 4.62 25.93
CA GLN A 119 -0.55 4.28 25.40
C GLN A 119 -0.56 4.19 23.87
N GLN A 120 -1.12 5.22 23.22
CA GLN A 120 -1.17 5.33 21.76
C GLN A 120 0.21 5.55 21.11
N GLY A 121 1.23 5.81 21.92
CA GLY A 121 2.61 5.98 21.47
C GLY A 121 2.98 7.41 21.24
N LEU A 122 4.27 7.70 21.46
CA LEU A 122 4.79 9.07 21.48
C LEU A 122 4.56 9.80 20.15
N PHE A 123 4.56 9.08 19.01
CA PHE A 123 4.24 9.68 17.73
C PHE A 123 2.80 10.21 17.65
N LEU A 124 1.81 9.45 18.12
CA LEU A 124 0.41 9.88 18.08
C LEU A 124 0.14 11.02 19.05
N GLU A 125 0.73 10.98 20.24
CA GLU A 125 0.64 12.07 21.21
C GLU A 125 1.27 13.35 20.68
N LEU A 126 2.46 13.25 20.09
CA LEU A 126 3.14 14.39 19.48
C LEU A 126 2.35 14.95 18.31
N LEU A 127 1.80 14.09 17.44
CA LEU A 127 0.99 14.52 16.30
C LEU A 127 -0.26 15.27 16.76
N LYS A 128 -0.97 14.76 17.78
CA LYS A 128 -2.11 15.43 18.42
C LYS A 128 -1.73 16.79 19.00
N PHE A 129 -0.64 16.83 19.76
CA PHE A 129 -0.16 18.06 20.40
C PHE A 129 0.24 19.11 19.37
N TYR A 130 0.99 18.69 18.34
CA TYR A 130 1.55 19.57 17.32
C TYR A 130 0.48 20.13 16.37
N SER A 131 -0.54 19.34 16.02
CA SER A 131 -1.59 19.79 15.11
C SER A 131 -2.66 20.66 15.77
N LYS A 132 -2.93 20.47 17.07
CA LYS A 132 -4.00 21.15 17.81
C LYS A 132 -4.03 22.68 17.70
N PRO A 133 -2.90 23.42 17.80
CA PRO A 133 -2.93 24.88 17.71
C PRO A 133 -3.17 25.40 16.28
N ASN A 134 -2.91 24.59 15.25
CA ASN A 134 -3.05 25.01 13.86
C ASN A 134 -4.31 24.39 13.25
N LYS A 135 -5.31 25.23 12.97
CA LYS A 135 -6.59 24.79 12.41
C LYS A 135 -6.42 24.04 11.08
N GLU A 136 -5.55 24.52 10.18
CA GLU A 136 -5.30 23.86 8.88
C GLU A 136 -4.72 22.46 9.06
N MET A 137 -3.89 22.25 10.09
CA MET A 137 -3.35 20.92 10.41
C MET A 137 -4.40 20.06 11.10
N SER A 138 -5.05 20.60 12.13
CA SER A 138 -6.06 19.92 12.93
C SER A 138 -7.20 19.38 12.07
N ASP A 139 -7.65 20.16 11.08
CA ASP A 139 -8.79 19.80 10.21
C ASP A 139 -8.44 18.71 9.18
N VAL A 140 -7.18 18.28 9.08
CA VAL A 140 -6.77 17.29 8.06
C VAL A 140 -6.05 16.07 8.59
N VAL A 141 -5.57 16.05 9.84
CA VAL A 141 -4.83 14.92 10.43
C VAL A 141 -5.71 14.01 11.30
N LEU A 142 -5.19 12.84 11.65
CA LEU A 142 -5.82 11.89 12.58
C LEU A 142 -7.24 11.51 12.13
N GLU A 143 -8.25 11.74 12.97
CA GLU A 143 -9.66 11.39 12.73
C GLU A 143 -10.27 12.19 11.57
N ASN A 144 -9.66 13.32 11.19
CA ASN A 144 -10.09 14.14 10.06
C ASN A 144 -9.44 13.74 8.73
N ALA A 145 -8.50 12.78 8.76
CA ALA A 145 -7.91 12.23 7.54
C ALA A 145 -8.85 11.17 6.92
N PRO A 146 -9.03 11.16 5.59
CA PRO A 146 -9.87 10.15 4.93
C PRO A 146 -9.22 8.76 4.97
N ASP A 147 -9.98 7.76 5.38
CA ASP A 147 -9.65 6.33 5.32
C ASP A 147 -8.20 5.99 5.72
N ASN A 148 -7.39 5.57 4.73
CA ASN A 148 -6.02 5.11 4.90
C ASN A 148 -4.98 6.24 4.88
N HIS A 149 -5.41 7.51 4.81
CA HIS A 149 -4.52 8.67 4.70
C HIS A 149 -4.13 9.25 6.07
N THR A 150 -4.40 8.54 7.16
CA THR A 150 -4.03 8.97 8.52
C THR A 150 -2.51 9.06 8.73
N LEU A 151 -1.72 8.31 7.94
CA LEU A 151 -0.26 8.20 8.03
C LEU A 151 0.25 7.67 9.38
N THR A 152 -0.62 7.05 10.18
CA THR A 152 -0.30 6.59 11.54
C THR A 152 0.13 5.13 11.60
N SER A 153 -0.01 4.36 10.52
CA SER A 153 0.31 2.94 10.54
C SER A 153 1.82 2.69 10.76
N PRO A 154 2.22 1.60 11.45
CA PRO A 154 3.64 1.29 11.66
C PRO A 154 4.45 1.19 10.37
N LYS A 155 3.85 0.69 9.28
CA LYS A 155 4.49 0.60 7.98
C LYS A 155 4.82 1.99 7.43
N ILE A 156 3.85 2.91 7.48
CA ILE A 156 4.05 4.29 7.01
C ILE A 156 5.07 5.02 7.88
N GLN A 157 5.00 4.89 9.20
CA GLN A 157 6.00 5.49 10.10
C GLN A 157 7.42 4.99 9.80
N LYS A 158 7.57 3.69 9.50
CA LYS A 158 8.85 3.11 9.07
C LYS A 158 9.31 3.70 7.73
N ASP A 159 8.42 3.81 6.75
CA ASP A 159 8.74 4.38 5.44
C ASP A 159 9.17 5.86 5.55
N LEU A 160 8.51 6.64 6.42
CA LEU A 160 8.89 8.03 6.71
C LEU A 160 10.27 8.10 7.38
N SER A 161 10.53 7.27 8.38
CA SER A 161 11.83 7.20 9.05
C SER A 161 12.95 6.80 8.08
N GLN A 162 12.69 5.83 7.20
CA GLN A 162 13.63 5.42 6.16
C GLN A 162 13.91 6.57 5.19
N ALA A 163 12.87 7.29 4.73
CA ALA A 163 13.04 8.44 3.87
C ALA A 163 13.89 9.55 4.54
N CYS A 164 13.70 9.80 5.83
CA CYS A 164 14.54 10.71 6.60
C CYS A 164 16.01 10.24 6.65
N ALA A 165 16.25 8.94 6.88
CA ALA A 165 17.60 8.37 6.90
C ALA A 165 18.27 8.50 5.53
N ASP A 166 17.58 8.11 4.45
CA ASP A 166 18.09 8.17 3.09
C ASP A 166 18.44 9.60 2.66
N LEU A 167 17.58 10.58 2.98
CA LEU A 167 17.82 11.99 2.67
C LEU A 167 18.97 12.56 3.51
N THR A 168 19.11 12.12 4.77
CA THR A 168 20.22 12.54 5.63
C THR A 168 21.55 12.00 5.11
N VAL A 169 21.60 10.72 4.72
CA VAL A 169 22.78 10.11 4.12
C VAL A 169 23.13 10.80 2.80
N LYS A 170 22.14 11.05 1.94
CA LYS A 170 22.35 11.79 0.69
C LYS A 170 22.92 13.19 0.92
N ALA A 171 22.41 13.92 1.93
CA ALA A 171 22.91 15.23 2.28
C ALA A 171 24.38 15.15 2.75
N ILE A 172 24.70 14.22 3.66
CA ILE A 172 26.08 14.01 4.14
C ILE A 172 27.03 13.67 2.98
N ILE A 173 26.64 12.73 2.11
CA ILE A 173 27.45 12.35 0.95
C ILE A 173 27.66 13.54 0.00
N SER A 174 26.60 14.33 -0.23
CA SER A 174 26.69 15.54 -1.07
C SER A 174 27.60 16.60 -0.45
N ASP A 175 27.59 16.75 0.89
CA ASP A 175 28.41 17.71 1.61
C ASP A 175 29.89 17.27 1.64
N LEU A 176 30.17 15.96 1.68
CA LEU A 176 31.52 15.40 1.57
C LEU A 176 32.09 15.51 0.15
N GLY A 177 31.25 15.44 -0.89
CA GLY A 177 31.69 15.48 -2.28
C GLY A 177 32.66 14.34 -2.61
N ASP A 178 33.80 14.69 -3.21
CA ASP A 178 34.87 13.75 -3.59
C ASP A 178 36.02 13.70 -2.54
N ASP A 179 35.85 14.35 -1.38
CA ASP A 179 36.89 14.38 -0.34
C ASP A 179 37.02 13.03 0.39
N TYR A 180 38.21 12.80 0.97
CA TYR A 180 38.46 11.62 1.79
C TYR A 180 37.75 11.72 3.14
N PHE A 181 37.16 10.60 3.58
CA PHE A 181 36.57 10.48 4.91
C PHE A 181 37.02 9.17 5.59
N SER A 182 36.95 9.15 6.92
CA SER A 182 37.22 7.97 7.74
C SER A 182 35.97 7.60 8.53
N LEU A 183 35.67 6.30 8.62
CA LEU A 183 34.61 5.77 9.48
C LEU A 183 35.21 5.23 10.78
N LEU A 184 34.74 5.75 11.91
CA LEU A 184 35.02 5.15 13.21
C LEU A 184 33.93 4.12 13.51
N VAL A 185 34.32 2.85 13.62
CA VAL A 185 33.42 1.75 13.96
C VAL A 185 33.70 1.35 15.39
N ASP A 186 32.71 1.53 16.26
CA ASP A 186 32.75 1.06 17.65
C ASP A 186 31.82 -0.14 17.80
N GLU A 187 32.34 -1.24 18.35
CA GLU A 187 31.59 -2.48 18.55
C GLU A 187 31.20 -2.60 20.02
N ALA A 188 29.92 -2.39 20.32
CA ALA A 188 29.36 -2.67 21.63
C ALA A 188 28.82 -4.10 21.68
N ARG A 189 29.35 -4.93 22.59
CA ARG A 189 28.78 -6.27 22.87
C ARG A 189 27.55 -6.13 23.75
N ASP A 190 26.44 -6.74 23.33
CA ASP A 190 25.23 -6.79 24.13
C ASP A 190 25.41 -7.78 25.29
N VAL A 191 25.31 -7.29 26.53
CA VAL A 191 25.51 -8.06 27.77
C VAL A 191 24.22 -8.82 28.16
N ALA A 192 23.13 -8.66 27.40
CA ALA A 192 21.84 -9.30 27.71
C ALA A 192 21.77 -10.81 27.41
N ILE A 193 22.79 -11.40 26.78
CA ILE A 193 22.90 -12.85 26.63
C ILE A 193 23.58 -13.40 27.89
N LYS A 194 22.79 -13.64 28.95
CA LYS A 194 23.21 -14.50 30.06
C LYS A 194 22.97 -15.96 29.68
N GLU A 195 24.00 -16.78 29.83
CA GLU A 195 23.96 -18.26 29.83
C GLU A 195 22.94 -18.84 30.83
#